data_AF-A0A7W6A2S0-F1
#
_entry.id   AF-A0A7W6A2S0-F1
#
_cell.length_a   1.000
_cell.length_b   1.000
_cell.length_c   1.000
_cell.angle_alpha   90.00
_cell.angle_beta   90.00
_cell.angle_gamma   90.00
#
_symmetry.space_group_name_H-M   'P 1'
#
loop_
_entity.id
_entity.type
_entity.pdbx_description
1 polymer ?
#
loop_
_entity_poly.entity_id
_entity_poly.type
_entity_poly.pdbx_seq_one_letter_code
_entity_poly.pdbx_strand_id
1 'polypeptide(L)' 'MFEDIEPRPRRGEALTALGREDLDLYSIDDLEERIEALDHEIQRARSAIEGKKSKKSAADALFKFGA' A
#
# COMPACT_ATOMS: atom_id res chain seq x y z
N MET A 1 24.54 -25.66 2.15
CA MET A 1 24.63 -24.18 2.25
C MET A 1 23.28 -23.74 2.78
N PHE A 2 23.21 -23.26 4.02
CA PHE A 2 21.97 -22.66 4.52
C PHE A 2 21.87 -21.32 3.81
N GLU A 3 21.00 -21.21 2.80
CA GLU A 3 20.66 -19.92 2.23
C GLU A 3 20.20 -19.04 3.40
N ASP A 4 20.89 -17.92 3.57
CA ASP A 4 20.60 -16.92 4.57
C ASP A 4 19.17 -16.43 4.29
N ILE A 5 18.18 -17.01 4.99
CA ILE A 5 16.79 -16.62 4.85
C ILE A 5 16.70 -15.25 5.50
N GLU A 6 16.90 -14.21 4.70
CA GLU A 6 16.67 -12.85 5.15
C GLU A 6 15.26 -12.75 5.76
N PRO A 7 15.12 -12.18 6.96
CA PRO A 7 13.82 -12.10 7.63
C PRO A 7 12.86 -11.32 6.74
N ARG A 8 11.68 -11.91 6.47
CA ARG A 8 10.67 -11.27 5.63
C ARG A 8 10.35 -9.88 6.18
N PRO A 9 10.36 -8.83 5.33
CA PRO A 9 10.07 -7.48 5.78
C PRO A 9 8.68 -7.43 6.42
N ARG A 10 8.60 -6.75 7.56
CA ARG A 10 7.36 -6.64 8.34
C ARG A 10 6.37 -5.77 7.57
N ARG A 11 5.07 -6.05 7.76
CA ARG A 11 4.02 -5.26 7.12
C ARG A 11 4.15 -3.79 7.54
N GLY A 12 4.24 -2.90 6.55
CA GLY A 12 4.37 -1.45 6.77
C GLY A 12 5.80 -0.95 7.01
N GLU A 13 6.79 -1.85 7.01
CA GLU A 13 8.21 -1.49 7.19
C GLU A 13 8.70 -0.59 6.06
N ALA A 14 8.35 -0.87 4.81
CA ALA A 14 8.70 -0.03 3.66
C ALA A 14 8.15 1.40 3.78
N LEU A 15 6.90 1.58 4.20
CA LEU A 15 6.31 2.91 4.40
C LEU A 15 6.97 3.67 5.56
N THR A 16 7.35 2.94 6.61
CA THR A 16 8.08 3.52 7.75
C THR A 16 9.49 3.95 7.35
N ALA A 17 10.18 3.15 6.54
CA ALA A 17 11.49 3.48 6.00
C ALA A 17 11.43 4.72 5.10
N LEU A 18 10.46 4.75 4.19
CA LEU A 18 10.21 5.89 3.30
C LEU A 18 10.04 7.21 4.08
N GLY A 19 9.29 7.19 5.18
CA GLY A 19 9.05 8.38 6.02
C GLY A 19 10.26 8.85 6.83
N ARG A 20 11.37 8.11 6.83
CA ARG A 20 12.63 8.46 7.51
C ARG A 20 13.70 8.99 6.56
N GLU A 21 13.45 8.96 5.25
CA GLU A 21 14.40 9.47 4.26
C GLU A 21 14.56 10.98 4.39
N ASP A 22 15.80 11.43 4.31
CA ASP A 22 16.15 12.85 4.37
C ASP A 22 15.91 13.50 3.01
N LEU A 23 14.87 14.34 2.91
CA LEU A 23 14.46 14.97 1.67
C LEU A 23 15.37 16.13 1.25
N ASP A 24 16.21 16.65 2.15
CA ASP A 24 17.15 17.74 1.82
C ASP A 24 18.25 17.28 0.86
N LEU A 25 18.43 15.97 0.70
CA LEU A 25 19.39 15.34 -0.22
C LEU A 25 18.84 15.15 -1.64
N TYR A 26 17.55 15.40 -1.86
CA TYR A 26 16.88 15.17 -3.14
C TYR A 26 16.83 16.46 -3.96
N SER A 27 16.94 16.34 -5.28
CA SER A 27 16.65 17.46 -6.18
C SER A 27 15.14 17.69 -6.28
N ILE A 28 14.72 18.83 -6.87
CA ILE A 28 13.29 19.09 -7.11
C ILE A 28 12.70 18.00 -8.02
N ASP A 29 13.39 17.65 -9.10
CA ASP A 29 12.94 16.64 -10.06
C ASP A 29 12.77 15.27 -9.35
N ASP A 30 13.71 14.87 -8.49
CA ASP A 30 13.59 13.61 -7.72
C ASP A 30 12.37 13.63 -6.78
N LEU A 31 12.06 14.79 -6.18
CA LEU A 31 10.90 14.94 -5.31
C LEU A 31 9.59 14.90 -6.10
N GLU A 32 9.57 15.46 -7.31
CA GLU A 32 8.42 15.38 -8.22
C GLU A 32 8.14 13.93 -8.65
N GLU A 33 9.17 13.20 -9.07
CA GLU A 33 9.06 11.77 -9.42
C GLU A 33 8.59 10.94 -8.22
N ARG A 34 9.13 11.23 -7.03
CA ARG A 34 8.71 10.57 -5.78
C ARG A 34 7.22 10.81 -5.53
N ILE A 35 6.73 12.04 -5.67
CA ILE A 35 5.33 12.38 -5.46
C ILE A 35 4.44 11.63 -6.45
N GLU A 36 4.80 11.62 -7.74
CA GLU A 36 4.03 10.92 -8.77
C GLU A 36 3.87 9.43 -8.45
N ALA A 37 4.97 8.79 -8.04
CA ALA A 37 4.95 7.39 -7.64
C ALA A 37 4.04 7.12 -6.42
N LEU A 38 4.09 8.01 -5.41
CA LEU A 38 3.27 7.90 -4.21
C LEU A 38 1.78 8.14 -4.49
N ASP A 39 1.45 9.08 -5.37
CA ASP A 39 0.06 9.31 -5.78
C ASP A 39 -0.51 8.10 -6.52
N HIS A 40 0.27 7.48 -7.40
CA HIS A 40 -0.13 6.24 -8.06
C HIS A 40 -0.38 5.10 -7.04
N GLU A 41 0.48 4.99 -6.02
CA GLU A 41 0.29 4.04 -4.92
C GLU A 41 -1.00 4.31 -4.13
N ILE A 42 -1.29 5.59 -3.84
CA ILE A 42 -2.52 6.00 -3.15
C ILE A 42 -3.74 5.58 -3.97
N GLN A 43 -3.74 5.81 -5.29
CA GLN A 43 -4.84 5.37 -6.15
C GLN A 43 -5.00 3.86 -6.12
N ARG A 44 -3.91 3.10 -6.21
CA ARG A 44 -3.95 1.63 -6.12
C ARG A 44 -4.54 1.16 -4.78
N ALA A 45 -4.14 1.77 -3.67
CA ALA A 45 -4.67 1.45 -2.34
C ALA A 45 -6.17 1.76 -2.24
N ARG A 46 -6.62 2.90 -2.77
CA ARG A 46 -8.04 3.27 -2.82
C ARG A 46 -8.85 2.27 -3.64
N SER A 47 -8.40 1.89 -4.84
CA SER A 47 -9.06 0.88 -5.66
C SER A 47 -9.15 -0.48 -4.95
N ALA A 48 -8.10 -0.89 -4.25
CA ALA A 48 -8.12 -2.12 -3.46
C ALA A 48 -9.11 -2.07 -2.29
N ILE A 49 -9.27 -0.90 -1.64
CA ILE A 49 -10.27 -0.68 -0.59
C ILE A 49 -11.69 -0.80 -1.17
N GLU A 50 -11.97 -0.14 -2.29
CA GLU A 50 -13.30 -0.20 -2.93
C GLU A 50 -13.63 -1.62 -3.42
N GLY A 51 -12.65 -2.34 -3.97
CA GLY A 51 -12.79 -3.76 -4.31
C GLY A 51 -13.09 -4.65 -3.09
N LYS A 52 -12.60 -4.30 -1.90
CA LYS A 52 -12.92 -5.04 -0.65
C LYS A 52 -14.30 -4.66 -0.10
N LYS A 53 -14.67 -3.38 -0.16
CA LYS A 53 -15.99 -2.90 0.27
C LYS A 53 -17.13 -3.49 -0.57
N SER A 54 -16.98 -3.53 -1.89
CA SER A 54 -17.96 -4.11 -2.80
C SER A 54 -18.20 -5.60 -2.50
N LYS A 55 -17.13 -6.37 -2.29
CA LYS A 55 -17.23 -7.79 -1.86
C LYS A 55 -17.96 -7.94 -0.53
N LYS A 56 -17.65 -7.09 0.46
CA LYS A 56 -18.36 -7.08 1.75
C LYS A 56 -19.85 -6.78 1.58
N SER A 57 -20.20 -5.74 0.82
CA SER A 57 -21.59 -5.37 0.57
C SER A 57 -22.38 -6.46 -0.16
N ALA A 58 -21.75 -7.17 -1.11
CA ALA A 58 -22.37 -8.31 -1.79
C ALA A 58 -22.62 -9.49 -0.82
N ALA A 59 -21.65 -9.77 0.06
CA ALA A 59 -21.81 -10.79 1.09
C ALA A 59 -22.93 -10.42 2.08
N ASP A 60 -22.96 -9.18 2.57
CA ASP A 60 -24.00 -8.70 3.50
C ASP A 60 -25.40 -8.79 2.88
N ALA A 61 -25.54 -8.55 1.56
CA ALA A 61 -26.81 -8.71 0.85
C ALA A 61 -27.25 -10.18 0.75
N LEU A 62 -26.32 -11.11 0.49
CA LEU A 62 -26.62 -12.56 0.46
C LEU A 62 -27.11 -13.06 1.83
N PHE A 63 -26.49 -12.61 2.92
CA PHE A 63 -26.90 -13.01 4.27
C PHE A 63 -28.27 -12.45 4.69
N LYS A 64 -28.67 -11.27 4.21
CA LYS A 64 -29.99 -10.68 4.49
C LYS A 64 -31.15 -11.35 3.74
N PHE A 65 -30.88 -12.00 2.61
CA PHE A 65 -31.91 -12.72 1.84
C PHE A 65 -32.14 -14.16 2.32
N GLY A 66 -31.22 -14.72 3.12
CA GLY A 66 -31.33 -16.07 3.66
C GLY A 66 -31.83 -16.16 5.11
N ALA A 67 -32.23 -15.05 5.71
CA ALA A 67 -32.72 -14.94 7.09
C ALA A 67 -34.23 -14.64 7.13
#